data_AF-A0A6P6GZ78-F1
#
_entry.id   AF-A0A6P6GZ78-F1
#
_cell.length_a   1.000
_cell.length_b   1.000
_cell.length_c   1.000
_cell.angle_alpha   90.00
_cell.angle_beta   90.00
_cell.angle_gamma   90.00
#
_symmetry.space_group_name_H-M   'P 1'
#
loop_
_entity.id
_entity.type
_entity.pdbx_description
1 polymer ?
#
loop_
_entity_poly.entity_id
_entity_poly.type
_entity_poly.pdbx_seq_one_letter_code
_entity_poly.pdbx_strand_id
1 'polypeptide(L)'
;MSETNRAARSDGDEEQVSGAEVIAQALKTQEVEYMFGIVGIPVTEIAVAAQKMGIGYVGMRNEQAACYAASAIGYLTGRPGVCLVVSGPGLIHALGGMANANMNCWPLIVIGGSSERSQETMGAFQEFPQAVRSSIYGRPGACYVDIPADFVNLQVNVNSVRYTECCMPPPVSMAETSAICMAATVIRNAKKPLLIIGKGAAYAHAEEGIRKLVERCKLPFLPTPMGKGVIPDNHPNCVAAARSRALQFADVIVLFGARLNWILHFGLPPRYQPDVKFIQVDICAEELGNNVKPAVTLLGDINAVTKQELASQKSLPMNYYTVFYHVQEQLPRDCFVVSEGANTMDIGRTVLQNYLPRHRLDAGTFGTMGVGLGFAIAAAILAKARNTGQRVICVEGDSAFGFSGMEVETICRYNLPIILLVVNNNGIYQGFDVDSWKEMLKFGDATAVAPPVCLLPNSHYEQVMTAFGGKGYFVQTPEELQKSLRESLADTTAPSLINIMIEPQATRKAQDFHWLTRSKI
;
A
#
# COMPACT_ATOMS: atom_id res chain seq x y z
N MET A 1 -8.96 -69.83 44.58
CA MET A 1 -9.86 -68.88 45.29
C MET A 1 -8.98 -68.09 46.23
N SER A 2 -8.80 -66.77 46.16
CA SER A 2 -9.52 -65.73 45.42
C SER A 2 -8.58 -64.52 45.23
N GLU A 3 -8.47 -64.10 43.97
CA GLU A 3 -8.57 -62.72 43.49
C GLU A 3 -7.96 -61.59 44.35
N THR A 4 -6.72 -61.24 44.00
CA THR A 4 -6.17 -59.90 44.22
C THR A 4 -6.98 -58.84 43.47
N ASN A 5 -7.53 -57.92 44.27
CA ASN A 5 -8.12 -56.64 43.93
C ASN A 5 -7.26 -55.86 42.92
N ARG A 6 -7.51 -56.03 41.61
CA ARG A 6 -7.17 -55.03 40.60
C ARG A 6 -8.32 -54.04 40.57
N ALA A 7 -8.16 -52.94 41.30
CA ALA A 7 -8.98 -51.76 41.12
C ALA A 7 -8.99 -51.42 39.63
N ALA A 8 -10.17 -51.49 39.03
CA ALA A 8 -10.44 -50.89 37.74
C ALA A 8 -10.08 -49.40 37.87
N ARG A 9 -8.95 -49.00 37.28
CA ARG A 9 -8.81 -47.61 36.84
C ARG A 9 -9.91 -47.43 35.82
N SER A 10 -10.88 -46.59 36.13
CA SER A 10 -11.69 -45.97 35.10
C SER A 10 -10.70 -45.30 34.14
N ASP A 11 -10.60 -45.83 32.93
CA ASP A 11 -10.09 -45.06 31.80
C ASP A 11 -10.98 -43.81 31.76
N GLY A 12 -10.47 -42.70 32.28
CA GLY A 12 -11.10 -41.42 32.06
C GLY A 12 -11.05 -41.20 30.56
N ASP A 13 -12.20 -40.93 29.94
CA ASP A 13 -12.27 -40.51 28.54
C ASP A 13 -11.20 -39.44 28.31
N GLU A 14 -10.10 -39.83 27.67
CA GLU A 14 -8.99 -38.92 27.41
C GLU A 14 -9.48 -37.90 26.38
N GLU A 15 -9.58 -36.64 26.79
CA GLU A 15 -10.10 -35.54 25.98
C GLU A 15 -9.39 -35.53 24.61
N GLN A 16 -10.17 -35.74 23.56
CA GLN A 16 -9.70 -35.77 22.18
C GLN A 16 -9.82 -34.38 21.56
N VAL A 17 -8.83 -34.00 20.76
CA VAL A 17 -8.84 -32.76 19.97
C VAL A 17 -8.61 -33.06 18.50
N SER A 18 -9.30 -32.30 17.64
CA SER A 18 -9.10 -32.37 16.19
C SER A 18 -7.81 -31.66 15.76
N GLY A 19 -7.27 -32.03 14.59
CA GLY A 19 -6.15 -31.29 14.00
C GLY A 19 -6.47 -29.80 13.77
N ALA A 20 -7.70 -29.46 13.38
CA ALA A 20 -8.17 -28.08 13.28
C ALA A 20 -8.02 -27.30 14.60
N GLU A 21 -8.39 -27.90 15.73
CA GLU A 21 -8.24 -27.32 17.07
C GLU A 21 -6.78 -27.19 17.48
N VAL A 22 -5.95 -28.17 17.13
CA VAL A 22 -4.50 -28.10 17.35
C VAL A 22 -3.87 -26.94 16.56
N ILE A 23 -4.24 -26.76 15.29
CA ILE A 23 -3.76 -25.64 14.46
C ILE A 23 -4.21 -24.30 15.04
N ALA A 24 -5.50 -24.18 15.37
CA ALA A 24 -6.05 -22.96 15.96
C ALA A 24 -5.35 -22.59 17.27
N GLN A 25 -5.13 -23.57 18.15
CA GLN A 25 -4.41 -23.37 19.40
C GLN A 25 -2.94 -22.99 19.16
N ALA A 26 -2.27 -23.61 18.19
CA ALA A 26 -0.90 -23.25 17.84
C ALA A 26 -0.79 -21.80 17.34
N LEU A 27 -1.69 -21.37 16.46
CA LEU A 27 -1.76 -19.98 16.00
C LEU A 27 -2.04 -19.01 17.15
N LYS A 28 -2.95 -19.37 18.05
CA LYS A 28 -3.26 -18.57 19.25
C LYS A 28 -2.04 -18.42 20.15
N THR A 29 -1.29 -19.50 20.37
CA THR A 29 -0.03 -19.49 21.14
C THR A 29 1.04 -18.61 20.49
N GLN A 30 1.03 -18.48 19.16
CA GLN A 30 1.89 -17.54 18.43
C GLN A 30 1.30 -16.11 18.36
N GLU A 31 0.31 -15.79 19.19
CA GLU A 31 -0.36 -14.48 19.26
C GLU A 31 -0.89 -13.99 17.91
N VAL A 32 -1.38 -14.91 17.07
CA VAL A 32 -2.11 -14.55 15.86
C VAL A 32 -3.49 -14.02 16.26
N GLU A 33 -3.80 -12.80 15.85
CA GLU A 33 -5.09 -12.14 16.15
C GLU A 33 -6.11 -12.29 15.01
N TYR A 34 -5.63 -12.33 13.75
CA TYR A 34 -6.48 -12.30 12.57
C TYR A 34 -6.07 -13.34 11.52
N MET A 35 -7.08 -13.94 10.91
CA MET A 35 -6.96 -14.85 9.79
C MET A 35 -7.86 -14.37 8.65
N PHE A 36 -7.31 -14.21 7.46
CA PHE A 36 -8.03 -13.82 6.25
C PHE A 36 -8.12 -15.02 5.33
N GLY A 37 -9.19 -15.16 4.55
CA GLY A 37 -9.23 -16.28 3.63
C GLY A 37 -10.57 -16.51 2.96
N ILE A 38 -10.65 -17.64 2.27
CA ILE A 38 -11.90 -18.20 1.78
C ILE A 38 -11.96 -19.63 2.30
N VAL A 39 -13.06 -19.95 2.99
CA VAL A 39 -13.33 -21.30 3.46
C VAL A 39 -14.01 -22.13 2.39
N GLY A 40 -13.84 -23.44 2.55
CA GLY A 40 -14.38 -24.50 1.71
C GLY A 40 -13.69 -25.79 2.12
N ILE A 41 -14.05 -26.90 1.49
CA ILE A 41 -13.35 -28.17 1.73
C ILE A 41 -11.87 -27.99 1.37
N PRO A 42 -10.90 -28.41 2.21
CA PRO A 42 -11.03 -29.10 3.51
C PRO A 42 -10.73 -28.21 4.73
N VAL A 43 -10.79 -26.88 4.63
CA VAL A 43 -10.25 -25.94 5.64
C VAL A 43 -11.31 -25.23 6.49
N THR A 44 -12.60 -25.46 6.25
CA THR A 44 -13.69 -24.81 7.00
C THR A 44 -13.55 -24.99 8.52
N GLU A 45 -13.20 -26.19 8.94
CA GLU A 45 -13.05 -26.57 10.35
C GLU A 45 -11.91 -25.80 11.03
N ILE A 46 -10.84 -25.47 10.29
CA ILE A 46 -9.72 -24.65 10.79
C ILE A 46 -10.22 -23.23 11.11
N ALA A 47 -11.01 -22.61 10.24
CA ALA A 47 -11.56 -21.28 10.48
C ALA A 47 -12.52 -21.28 11.68
N VAL A 48 -13.38 -22.30 11.79
CA VAL A 48 -14.31 -22.45 12.93
C VAL A 48 -13.54 -22.64 14.24
N ALA A 49 -12.51 -23.48 14.25
CA ALA A 49 -11.65 -23.67 15.42
C ALA A 49 -10.90 -22.38 15.80
N ALA A 50 -10.36 -21.65 14.81
CA ALA A 50 -9.70 -20.37 15.03
C ALA A 50 -10.63 -19.34 15.69
N GLN A 51 -11.89 -19.24 15.22
CA GLN A 51 -12.89 -18.36 15.83
C GLN A 51 -13.20 -18.76 17.28
N LYS A 52 -13.35 -20.06 17.58
CA LYS A 52 -13.54 -20.56 18.96
C LYS A 52 -12.38 -20.18 19.89
N MET A 53 -11.15 -20.11 19.36
CA MET A 53 -9.95 -19.67 20.09
C MET A 53 -9.79 -18.14 20.17
N GLY A 54 -10.77 -17.38 19.67
CA GLY A 54 -10.76 -15.92 19.67
C GLY A 54 -9.79 -15.32 18.65
N ILE A 55 -9.51 -16.01 17.54
CA ILE A 55 -8.85 -15.46 16.35
C ILE A 55 -9.94 -14.92 15.43
N GLY A 56 -9.85 -13.65 15.03
CA GLY A 56 -10.81 -13.04 14.12
C GLY A 56 -10.65 -13.59 12.70
N TYR A 57 -11.63 -14.38 12.24
CA TYR A 57 -11.68 -14.82 10.85
C TYR A 57 -12.38 -13.78 9.96
N VAL A 58 -11.73 -13.41 8.87
CA VAL A 58 -12.19 -12.44 7.88
C VAL A 58 -12.32 -13.17 6.54
N GLY A 59 -13.51 -13.73 6.29
CA GLY A 59 -13.88 -14.28 5.00
C GLY A 59 -13.90 -13.20 3.92
N MET A 60 -13.09 -13.38 2.87
CA MET A 60 -12.90 -12.47 1.74
C MET A 60 -13.65 -12.98 0.50
N ARG A 61 -13.58 -12.25 -0.62
CA ARG A 61 -14.21 -12.65 -1.90
C ARG A 61 -13.23 -13.20 -2.91
N ASN A 62 -11.94 -12.94 -2.72
CA ASN A 62 -10.86 -13.58 -3.46
C ASN A 62 -9.67 -13.95 -2.56
N GLU A 63 -9.06 -15.14 -2.73
CA GLU A 63 -7.90 -15.57 -1.94
C GLU A 63 -6.66 -14.68 -2.16
N GLN A 64 -6.52 -14.08 -3.34
CA GLN A 64 -5.46 -13.11 -3.63
C GLN A 64 -5.59 -11.89 -2.72
N ALA A 65 -6.79 -11.31 -2.65
CA ALA A 65 -7.09 -10.16 -1.79
C ALA A 65 -6.97 -10.52 -0.29
N ALA A 66 -7.37 -11.73 0.08
CA ALA A 66 -7.16 -12.25 1.44
C ALA A 66 -5.68 -12.33 1.81
N CYS A 67 -4.85 -12.80 0.87
CA CYS A 67 -3.41 -12.90 1.06
C CYS A 67 -2.76 -11.52 1.16
N TYR A 68 -3.22 -10.53 0.38
CA TYR A 68 -2.80 -9.14 0.54
C TYR A 68 -3.18 -8.59 1.92
N ALA A 69 -4.42 -8.78 2.37
CA ALA A 69 -4.87 -8.33 3.70
C ALA A 69 -4.02 -8.95 4.84
N ALA A 70 -3.80 -10.27 4.79
CA ALA A 70 -2.93 -10.96 5.74
C ALA A 70 -1.51 -10.40 5.74
N SER A 71 -0.93 -10.15 4.57
CA SER A 71 0.41 -9.57 4.45
C SER A 71 0.50 -8.15 5.05
N ALA A 72 -0.55 -7.33 4.89
CA ALA A 72 -0.62 -5.99 5.46
C ALA A 72 -0.74 -6.03 6.99
N ILE A 73 -1.51 -6.94 7.57
CA ILE A 73 -1.48 -7.19 9.03
C ILE A 73 -0.07 -7.55 9.47
N GLY A 74 0.61 -8.40 8.70
CA GLY A 74 2.03 -8.73 8.86
C GLY A 74 2.91 -7.50 9.07
N TYR A 75 2.85 -6.59 8.11
CA TYR A 75 3.62 -5.36 8.12
C TYR A 75 3.22 -4.38 9.23
N LEU A 76 1.92 -4.20 9.46
CA LEU A 76 1.40 -3.23 10.42
C LEU A 76 1.65 -3.62 11.87
N THR A 77 1.68 -4.92 12.17
CA THR A 77 1.81 -5.46 13.53
C THR A 77 3.21 -5.96 13.84
N GLY A 78 4.00 -6.33 12.82
CA GLY A 78 5.28 -7.01 13.00
C GLY A 78 5.12 -8.50 13.38
N ARG A 79 3.89 -9.00 13.50
CA ARG A 79 3.57 -10.43 13.69
C ARG A 79 2.96 -10.99 12.40
N PRO A 80 3.21 -12.25 12.04
CA PRO A 80 2.66 -12.81 10.81
C PRO A 80 1.13 -12.73 10.77
N GLY A 81 0.60 -12.16 9.70
CA GLY A 81 -0.81 -12.37 9.35
C GLY A 81 -1.00 -13.75 8.74
N VAL A 82 -2.20 -14.33 8.92
CA VAL A 82 -2.51 -15.67 8.39
C VAL A 82 -3.49 -15.57 7.22
N CYS A 83 -3.16 -16.20 6.11
CA CYS A 83 -4.06 -16.44 4.98
C CYS A 83 -4.47 -17.92 4.96
N LEU A 84 -5.77 -18.21 5.02
CA LEU A 84 -6.32 -19.57 4.94
C LEU A 84 -7.00 -19.78 3.58
N VAL A 85 -6.59 -20.82 2.85
CA VAL A 85 -7.11 -21.13 1.52
C VAL A 85 -7.42 -22.60 1.34
N VAL A 86 -8.39 -22.90 0.47
CA VAL A 86 -8.71 -24.26 0.05
C VAL A 86 -7.60 -24.87 -0.81
N SER A 87 -7.72 -26.16 -1.12
CA SER A 87 -6.78 -26.88 -1.98
C SER A 87 -6.76 -26.37 -3.42
N GLY A 88 -5.69 -26.73 -4.14
CA GLY A 88 -5.55 -26.50 -5.58
C GLY A 88 -5.75 -25.03 -5.99
N PRO A 89 -6.88 -24.67 -6.62
CA PRO A 89 -7.15 -23.30 -7.07
C PRO A 89 -7.06 -22.23 -5.97
N GLY A 90 -7.45 -22.53 -4.72
CA GLY A 90 -7.38 -21.57 -3.62
C GLY A 90 -5.95 -21.11 -3.35
N LEU A 91 -5.02 -22.06 -3.28
CA LEU A 91 -3.60 -21.75 -3.19
C LEU A 91 -3.07 -21.01 -4.43
N ILE A 92 -3.46 -21.43 -5.63
CA ILE A 92 -3.03 -20.78 -6.88
C ILE A 92 -3.42 -19.30 -6.90
N HIS A 93 -4.64 -18.96 -6.47
CA HIS A 93 -5.08 -17.57 -6.36
C HIS A 93 -4.26 -16.77 -5.32
N ALA A 94 -3.87 -17.40 -4.22
CA ALA A 94 -3.05 -16.75 -3.19
C ALA A 94 -1.58 -16.50 -3.59
N LEU A 95 -1.07 -17.16 -4.64
CA LEU A 95 0.34 -17.02 -5.07
C LEU A 95 0.73 -15.56 -5.37
N GLY A 96 -0.18 -14.76 -5.93
CA GLY A 96 0.06 -13.34 -6.18
C GLY A 96 0.30 -12.54 -4.88
N GLY A 97 -0.45 -12.87 -3.83
CA GLY A 97 -0.27 -12.30 -2.49
C GLY A 97 1.00 -12.78 -1.80
N MET A 98 1.32 -14.08 -1.91
CA MET A 98 2.55 -14.65 -1.36
C MET A 98 3.80 -14.03 -1.97
N ALA A 99 3.82 -13.90 -3.30
CA ALA A 99 4.94 -13.29 -4.01
C ALA A 99 5.08 -11.80 -3.64
N ASN A 100 3.97 -11.07 -3.52
CA ASN A 100 3.97 -9.69 -3.05
C ASN A 100 4.51 -9.55 -1.63
N ALA A 101 4.08 -10.41 -0.69
CA ALA A 101 4.57 -10.41 0.69
C ALA A 101 6.08 -10.70 0.74
N ASN A 102 6.56 -11.67 -0.05
CA ASN A 102 7.98 -12.03 -0.12
C ASN A 102 8.85 -10.85 -0.60
N MET A 103 8.46 -10.23 -1.71
CA MET A 103 9.16 -9.07 -2.26
C MET A 103 9.07 -7.83 -1.36
N ASN A 104 8.00 -7.74 -0.57
CA ASN A 104 7.86 -6.72 0.44
C ASN A 104 8.55 -7.03 1.77
N CYS A 105 9.02 -8.26 1.95
CA CYS A 105 9.57 -8.78 3.20
C CYS A 105 8.57 -8.65 4.35
N TRP A 106 7.30 -8.92 4.09
CA TRP A 106 6.21 -8.82 5.06
C TRP A 106 5.90 -10.19 5.66
N PRO A 107 5.77 -10.31 6.99
CA PRO A 107 5.57 -11.60 7.62
C PRO A 107 4.16 -12.13 7.31
N LEU A 108 4.09 -13.31 6.69
CA LEU A 108 2.87 -13.94 6.22
C LEU A 108 2.98 -15.47 6.42
N ILE A 109 1.92 -16.07 6.97
CA ILE A 109 1.71 -17.52 6.96
C ILE A 109 0.54 -17.81 6.03
N VAL A 110 0.72 -18.73 5.09
CA VAL A 110 -0.36 -19.25 4.24
C VAL A 110 -0.61 -20.70 4.61
N ILE A 111 -1.85 -21.01 5.01
CA ILE A 111 -2.30 -22.36 5.31
C ILE A 111 -3.20 -22.80 4.16
N GLY A 112 -2.76 -23.82 3.42
CA GLY A 112 -3.52 -24.41 2.32
C GLY A 112 -4.00 -25.81 2.71
N GLY A 113 -5.26 -26.09 2.43
CA GLY A 113 -5.76 -27.46 2.48
C GLY A 113 -5.18 -28.30 1.34
N SER A 114 -5.04 -29.61 1.53
CA SER A 114 -4.67 -30.53 0.45
C SER A 114 -5.58 -31.77 0.42
N SER A 115 -5.57 -32.47 -0.71
CA SER A 115 -6.30 -33.72 -0.87
C SER A 115 -5.82 -34.77 0.14
N GLU A 116 -6.67 -35.76 0.42
CA GLU A 116 -6.27 -36.88 1.27
C GLU A 116 -5.03 -37.57 0.72
N ARG A 117 -4.12 -37.95 1.62
CA ARG A 117 -2.87 -38.63 1.25
C ARG A 117 -3.09 -39.96 0.52
N SER A 118 -4.16 -40.66 0.85
CA SER A 118 -4.56 -41.92 0.19
C SER A 118 -4.96 -41.74 -1.27
N GLN A 119 -5.23 -40.50 -1.71
CA GLN A 119 -5.73 -40.17 -3.04
C GLN A 119 -4.68 -39.41 -3.88
N GLU A 120 -3.48 -39.17 -3.33
CA GLU A 120 -2.42 -38.45 -4.03
C GLU A 120 -1.98 -39.21 -5.30
N THR A 121 -1.73 -38.48 -6.37
CA THR A 121 -1.46 -38.89 -7.76
C THR A 121 -2.61 -39.56 -8.51
N MET A 122 -3.82 -39.59 -7.95
CA MET A 122 -4.97 -40.28 -8.52
C MET A 122 -5.96 -39.36 -9.26
N GLY A 123 -5.71 -38.05 -9.33
CA GLY A 123 -6.65 -37.06 -9.86
C GLY A 123 -7.70 -36.65 -8.83
N ALA A 124 -7.30 -36.53 -7.55
CA ALA A 124 -8.23 -36.21 -6.46
C ALA A 124 -8.84 -34.81 -6.60
N PHE A 125 -9.93 -34.56 -5.88
CA PHE A 125 -10.60 -33.26 -5.92
C PHE A 125 -9.65 -32.12 -5.53
N GLN A 126 -9.47 -31.16 -6.43
CA GLN A 126 -8.54 -30.02 -6.28
C GLN A 126 -7.08 -30.45 -5.98
N GLU A 127 -6.67 -31.62 -6.46
CA GLU A 127 -5.29 -32.09 -6.34
C GLU A 127 -4.30 -31.17 -7.08
N PHE A 128 -3.21 -30.81 -6.39
CA PHE A 128 -2.11 -30.03 -6.95
C PHE A 128 -0.83 -30.30 -6.14
N PRO A 129 0.38 -30.29 -6.73
CA PRO A 129 1.64 -30.43 -6.00
C PRO A 129 1.99 -29.14 -5.21
N GLN A 130 1.18 -28.86 -4.20
CA GLN A 130 1.13 -27.58 -3.46
C GLN A 130 2.44 -27.28 -2.70
N ALA A 131 2.97 -28.27 -1.97
CA ALA A 131 4.20 -28.11 -1.17
C ALA A 131 5.47 -27.91 -2.03
N VAL A 132 5.62 -28.68 -3.11
CA VAL A 132 6.82 -28.60 -3.98
C VAL A 132 6.87 -27.25 -4.69
N ARG A 133 5.75 -26.73 -5.21
CA ARG A 133 5.76 -25.43 -5.91
C ARG A 133 5.91 -24.23 -4.97
N SER A 134 5.36 -24.32 -3.75
CA SER A 134 5.44 -23.23 -2.77
C SER A 134 6.80 -23.15 -2.05
N SER A 135 7.54 -24.26 -1.98
CA SER A 135 8.85 -24.35 -1.31
C SER A 135 10.04 -23.88 -2.16
N ILE A 136 9.86 -23.62 -3.46
CA ILE A 136 10.94 -23.21 -4.39
C ILE A 136 11.23 -21.68 -4.33
N TYR A 137 10.62 -20.93 -3.41
CA TYR A 137 10.75 -19.46 -3.33
C TYR A 137 11.33 -18.89 -2.01
N GLY A 138 12.57 -18.36 -2.09
CA GLY A 138 12.99 -17.09 -1.45
C GLY A 138 13.46 -17.00 0.02
N ARG A 139 14.10 -15.86 0.36
CA ARG A 139 14.51 -15.38 1.71
C ARG A 139 13.26 -14.96 2.55
N PRO A 140 13.34 -14.64 3.85
CA PRO A 140 12.16 -14.47 4.73
C PRO A 140 11.06 -13.58 4.14
N GLY A 141 9.82 -14.08 4.08
CA GLY A 141 8.68 -13.29 3.57
C GLY A 141 7.41 -14.03 3.14
N ALA A 142 7.34 -15.37 3.21
CA ALA A 142 6.08 -16.14 3.26
C ALA A 142 6.42 -17.57 3.73
N CYS A 143 5.64 -18.15 4.63
CA CYS A 143 5.73 -19.57 4.98
C CYS A 143 4.44 -20.27 4.57
N TYR A 144 4.56 -21.36 3.80
CA TYR A 144 3.43 -22.20 3.41
C TYR A 144 3.36 -23.45 4.29
N VAL A 145 2.18 -23.74 4.84
CA VAL A 145 1.90 -24.95 5.59
C VAL A 145 0.80 -25.72 4.87
N ASP A 146 1.16 -26.89 4.34
CA ASP A 146 0.24 -27.82 3.68
C ASP A 146 -0.42 -28.73 4.72
N ILE A 147 -1.76 -28.79 4.73
CA ILE A 147 -2.51 -29.60 5.71
C ILE A 147 -3.48 -30.53 4.97
N PRO A 148 -3.17 -31.84 4.89
CA PRO A 148 -4.05 -32.83 4.29
C PRO A 148 -5.42 -32.90 4.97
N ALA A 149 -6.46 -33.15 4.19
CA ALA A 149 -7.84 -33.21 4.70
C ALA A 149 -8.03 -34.23 5.84
N ASP A 150 -7.33 -35.36 5.80
CA ASP A 150 -7.37 -36.37 6.86
C ASP A 150 -6.79 -35.82 8.18
N PHE A 151 -5.79 -34.95 8.11
CA PHE A 151 -5.16 -34.35 9.30
C PHE A 151 -6.06 -33.30 9.97
N VAL A 152 -6.91 -32.60 9.20
CA VAL A 152 -7.82 -31.59 9.74
C VAL A 152 -8.81 -32.22 10.74
N ASN A 153 -9.34 -33.41 10.39
CA ASN A 153 -10.38 -34.10 11.16
C ASN A 153 -9.85 -35.18 12.09
N LEU A 154 -8.59 -35.59 11.95
CA LEU A 154 -7.96 -36.60 12.80
C LEU A 154 -8.06 -36.20 14.27
N GLN A 155 -8.52 -37.13 15.09
CA GLN A 155 -8.60 -36.98 16.55
C GLN A 155 -7.32 -37.50 17.20
N VAL A 156 -6.77 -36.71 18.12
CA VAL A 156 -5.62 -37.10 18.93
C VAL A 156 -5.86 -36.78 20.40
N ASN A 157 -5.29 -37.59 21.29
CA ASN A 157 -5.32 -37.34 22.73
C ASN A 157 -4.60 -36.01 23.03
N VAL A 158 -5.29 -35.09 23.72
CA VAL A 158 -4.78 -33.75 24.05
C VAL A 158 -3.44 -33.79 24.80
N ASN A 159 -3.22 -34.78 25.67
CA ASN A 159 -2.00 -34.93 26.47
C ASN A 159 -0.79 -35.34 25.64
N SER A 160 -1.00 -35.84 24.41
CA SER A 160 0.07 -36.16 23.47
C SER A 160 0.54 -34.95 22.66
N VAL A 161 -0.24 -33.87 22.64
CA VAL A 161 0.04 -32.65 21.87
C VAL A 161 1.01 -31.76 22.65
N ARG A 162 2.17 -31.48 22.03
CA ARG A 162 3.16 -30.55 22.59
C ARG A 162 3.04 -29.21 21.88
N TYR A 163 2.55 -28.21 22.60
CA TYR A 163 2.60 -26.83 22.13
C TYR A 163 3.96 -26.23 22.49
N THR A 164 4.69 -25.77 21.47
CA THR A 164 5.94 -25.04 21.67
C THR A 164 5.63 -23.60 22.07
N GLU A 165 6.39 -23.07 23.03
CA GLU A 165 6.32 -21.67 23.42
C GLU A 165 6.59 -20.74 22.22
N CYS A 166 6.00 -19.54 22.25
CA CYS A 166 6.21 -18.52 21.23
C CYS A 166 7.71 -18.29 21.04
N CYS A 167 8.19 -18.32 19.80
CA CYS A 167 9.58 -17.99 19.50
C CYS A 167 9.88 -16.57 20.03
N MET A 168 10.99 -16.44 20.74
CA MET A 168 11.51 -15.13 21.12
C MET A 168 11.73 -14.26 19.87
N PRO A 169 11.64 -12.92 19.98
CA PRO A 169 11.96 -12.02 18.88
C PRO A 169 13.31 -12.38 18.26
N PRO A 170 13.47 -12.24 16.93
CA PRO A 170 14.69 -12.67 16.26
C PRO A 170 15.91 -12.00 16.89
N PRO A 171 17.01 -12.74 17.13
CA PRO A 171 18.21 -12.16 17.71
C PRO A 171 18.78 -11.08 16.81
N VAL A 172 19.25 -9.99 17.42
CA VAL A 172 19.91 -8.89 16.71
C VAL A 172 21.30 -9.36 16.28
N SER A 173 21.44 -9.74 15.00
CA SER A 173 22.73 -10.11 14.42
C SER A 173 23.59 -8.88 14.19
N MET A 174 24.82 -8.89 14.74
CA MET A 174 25.84 -7.88 14.45
C MET A 174 26.73 -8.34 13.29
N ALA A 175 27.18 -7.39 12.46
CA ALA A 175 28.27 -7.66 11.52
C ALA A 175 29.61 -7.82 12.27
N GLU A 176 30.49 -8.64 11.72
CA GLU A 176 31.82 -8.88 12.28
C GLU A 176 32.66 -7.58 12.27
N THR A 177 33.44 -7.36 13.33
CA THR A 177 34.09 -6.06 13.58
C THR A 177 35.08 -5.68 12.46
N SER A 178 35.82 -6.64 11.91
CA SER A 178 36.74 -6.37 10.81
C SER A 178 35.99 -5.93 9.53
N ALA A 179 34.83 -6.52 9.24
CA ALA A 179 33.99 -6.11 8.12
C ALA A 179 33.43 -4.68 8.28
N ILE A 180 33.03 -4.29 9.51
CA ILE A 180 32.61 -2.91 9.82
C ILE A 180 33.77 -1.93 9.62
N CYS A 181 34.97 -2.27 10.10
CA CYS A 181 36.18 -1.45 9.92
C CYS A 181 36.56 -1.29 8.44
N MET A 182 36.42 -2.36 7.64
CA MET A 182 36.62 -2.30 6.19
C MET A 182 35.61 -1.38 5.52
N ALA A 183 34.31 -1.53 5.82
CA ALA A 183 33.26 -0.67 5.27
C ALA A 183 33.48 0.81 5.63
N ALA A 184 33.84 1.11 6.88
CA ALA A 184 34.17 2.46 7.31
C ALA A 184 35.39 3.04 6.56
N THR A 185 36.41 2.22 6.31
CA THR A 185 37.59 2.61 5.53
C THR A 185 37.24 2.89 4.07
N VAL A 186 36.42 2.04 3.46
CA VAL A 186 35.92 2.23 2.08
C VAL A 186 35.12 3.53 1.97
N ILE A 187 34.19 3.78 2.90
CA ILE A 187 33.38 5.01 2.92
C ILE A 187 34.27 6.24 3.11
N ARG A 188 35.27 6.18 4.00
CA ARG A 188 36.20 7.28 4.27
C ARG A 188 37.08 7.62 3.06
N ASN A 189 37.50 6.62 2.29
CA ASN A 189 38.35 6.79 1.12
C ASN A 189 37.57 7.06 -0.17
N ALA A 190 36.24 6.91 -0.14
CA ALA A 190 35.39 7.19 -1.29
C ALA A 190 35.40 8.69 -1.62
N LYS A 191 35.70 9.02 -2.88
CA LYS A 191 35.71 10.41 -3.34
C LYS A 191 34.31 11.00 -3.54
N LYS A 192 33.29 10.14 -3.74
CA LYS A 192 31.88 10.51 -4.00
C LYS A 192 30.92 9.43 -3.46
N PRO A 193 30.86 9.19 -2.14
CA PRO A 193 29.97 8.19 -1.57
C PRO A 193 28.50 8.62 -1.68
N LEU A 194 27.57 7.68 -1.84
CA LEU A 194 26.11 7.91 -1.80
C LEU A 194 25.45 6.78 -1.01
N LEU A 195 24.61 7.13 -0.05
CA LEU A 195 23.82 6.16 0.73
C LEU A 195 22.42 6.00 0.12
N ILE A 196 21.97 4.77 -0.11
CA ILE A 196 20.58 4.50 -0.53
C ILE A 196 19.82 3.92 0.66
N ILE A 197 18.72 4.56 1.05
CA ILE A 197 17.94 4.18 2.25
C ILE A 197 16.64 3.51 1.81
N GLY A 198 16.53 2.20 2.06
CA GLY A 198 15.36 1.39 1.71
C GLY A 198 14.39 1.16 2.87
N LYS A 199 13.21 0.59 2.57
CA LYS A 199 12.17 0.23 3.56
C LYS A 199 12.67 -0.65 4.73
N GLY A 200 13.71 -1.46 4.50
CA GLY A 200 14.34 -2.27 5.55
C GLY A 200 14.93 -1.45 6.70
N ALA A 201 15.33 -0.20 6.44
CA ALA A 201 15.79 0.73 7.47
C ALA A 201 14.65 1.23 8.37
N ALA A 202 13.46 1.46 7.79
CA ALA A 202 12.25 1.79 8.53
C ALA A 202 11.72 0.58 9.32
N TYR A 203 11.74 -0.60 8.69
CA TYR A 203 11.35 -1.86 9.33
C TYR A 203 12.23 -2.19 10.54
N ALA A 204 13.54 -1.93 10.46
CA ALA A 204 14.49 -2.17 11.53
C ALA A 204 14.49 -1.07 12.62
N HIS A 205 13.63 -0.05 12.54
CA HIS A 205 13.65 1.11 13.44
C HIS A 205 15.04 1.77 13.55
N ALA A 206 15.73 1.88 12.41
CA ALA A 206 17.11 2.33 12.35
C ALA A 206 17.26 3.85 12.12
N GLU A 207 16.19 4.64 12.29
CA GLU A 207 16.14 6.06 11.93
C GLU A 207 17.23 6.86 12.62
N GLU A 208 17.40 6.66 13.93
CA GLU A 208 18.38 7.37 14.74
C GLU A 208 19.83 7.01 14.37
N GLY A 209 20.11 5.73 14.14
CA GLY A 209 21.45 5.25 13.79
C GLY A 209 21.88 5.73 12.41
N ILE A 210 20.97 5.63 11.43
CA ILE A 210 21.24 6.04 10.04
C ILE A 210 21.36 7.56 9.93
N ARG A 211 20.53 8.32 10.67
CA ARG A 211 20.64 9.78 10.75
C ARG A 211 22.00 10.22 11.30
N LYS A 212 22.43 9.66 12.43
CA LYS A 212 23.75 9.95 13.02
C LYS A 212 24.90 9.67 12.07
N LEU A 213 24.83 8.56 11.31
CA LEU A 213 25.83 8.21 10.31
C LEU A 213 25.92 9.27 9.20
N VAL A 214 24.77 9.64 8.62
CA VAL A 214 24.67 10.65 7.56
C VAL A 214 25.15 12.02 8.05
N GLU A 215 24.78 12.43 9.26
CA GLU A 215 25.15 13.73 9.84
C GLU A 215 26.63 13.83 10.19
N ARG A 216 27.22 12.77 10.77
CA ARG A 216 28.66 12.72 11.13
C ARG A 216 29.55 12.64 9.91
N CYS A 217 29.21 11.78 8.95
CA CYS A 217 30.06 11.54 7.79
C CYS A 217 29.74 12.47 6.63
N LYS A 218 28.73 13.34 6.77
CA LYS A 218 28.23 14.26 5.73
C LYS A 218 27.94 13.55 4.40
N LEU A 219 27.46 12.30 4.48
CA LEU A 219 27.19 11.48 3.30
C LEU A 219 25.95 11.99 2.59
N PRO A 220 25.97 12.14 1.26
CA PRO A 220 24.75 12.33 0.50
C PRO A 220 23.93 11.04 0.53
N PHE A 221 22.60 11.14 0.59
CA PHE A 221 21.73 9.98 0.58
C PHE A 221 20.52 10.16 -0.32
N LEU A 222 19.92 9.03 -0.71
CA LEU A 222 18.71 8.93 -1.53
C LEU A 222 17.76 7.89 -0.91
N PRO A 223 16.59 8.28 -0.39
CA PRO A 223 15.59 7.33 0.10
C PRO A 223 14.78 6.71 -1.06
N THR A 224 14.45 5.43 -0.95
CA THR A 224 13.44 4.78 -1.82
C THR A 224 12.02 5.17 -1.38
N PRO A 225 10.94 4.98 -2.17
CA PRO A 225 9.59 5.45 -1.80
C PRO A 225 9.10 5.06 -0.41
N MET A 226 9.36 3.81 0.02
CA MET A 226 9.04 3.30 1.36
C MET A 226 10.18 3.49 2.40
N GLY A 227 11.33 4.02 1.99
CA GLY A 227 12.41 4.45 2.87
C GLY A 227 12.38 5.96 3.17
N LYS A 228 11.43 6.70 2.59
CA LYS A 228 11.20 8.12 2.88
C LYS A 228 10.78 8.30 4.35
N GLY A 229 11.30 9.33 5.01
CA GLY A 229 11.05 9.59 6.42
C GLY A 229 12.00 8.90 7.41
N VAL A 230 12.82 7.93 6.97
CA VAL A 230 13.89 7.34 7.83
C VAL A 230 14.93 8.40 8.20
N ILE A 231 15.35 9.20 7.21
CA ILE A 231 15.94 10.52 7.42
C ILE A 231 14.98 11.52 6.76
N PRO A 232 14.70 12.68 7.37
CA PRO A 232 13.84 13.70 6.77
C PRO A 232 14.25 14.02 5.33
N ASP A 233 13.29 14.05 4.41
CA ASP A 233 13.55 14.25 2.98
C ASP A 233 14.13 15.64 2.65
N ASN A 234 13.97 16.60 3.57
CA ASN A 234 14.54 17.94 3.51
C ASN A 234 15.97 18.02 4.11
N HIS A 235 16.57 16.89 4.49
CA HIS A 235 17.92 16.88 5.02
C HIS A 235 18.92 17.38 3.96
N PRO A 236 19.87 18.28 4.32
CA PRO A 236 20.74 19.01 3.37
C PRO A 236 21.63 18.12 2.48
N ASN A 237 21.74 16.84 2.82
CA ASN A 237 22.51 15.86 2.08
C ASN A 237 21.65 15.01 1.10
N CYS A 238 20.38 15.36 0.86
CA CYS A 238 19.55 14.74 -0.16
C CYS A 238 19.82 15.41 -1.54
N VAL A 239 20.24 14.66 -2.56
CA VAL A 239 20.95 15.21 -3.76
C VAL A 239 20.20 15.16 -5.11
N ALA A 240 18.98 15.69 -5.20
CA ALA A 240 18.05 15.36 -6.31
C ALA A 240 17.97 16.24 -7.60
N ALA A 241 18.62 17.41 -7.81
CA ALA A 241 18.29 18.32 -8.96
C ALA A 241 19.42 19.29 -9.49
N ALA A 242 19.48 19.67 -10.80
CA ALA A 242 20.48 20.62 -11.40
C ALA A 242 19.95 21.50 -12.60
N ARG A 243 20.45 22.77 -12.76
CA ARG A 243 19.65 24.00 -13.10
C ARG A 243 20.14 24.98 -14.22
N SER A 244 21.38 24.91 -14.72
CA SER A 244 22.06 26.12 -15.26
C SER A 244 21.75 26.61 -16.68
N ARG A 245 21.11 25.83 -17.57
CA ARG A 245 20.90 26.22 -18.99
C ARG A 245 19.61 27.02 -19.24
N ALA A 246 18.65 26.92 -18.33
CA ALA A 246 17.33 27.54 -18.45
C ALA A 246 17.35 29.06 -18.28
N LEU A 247 18.29 29.60 -17.49
CA LEU A 247 18.30 31.02 -17.12
C LEU A 247 18.59 31.99 -18.30
N GLN A 248 19.28 31.51 -19.34
CA GLN A 248 19.66 32.37 -20.49
C GLN A 248 18.56 32.53 -21.55
N PHE A 249 17.53 31.67 -21.55
CA PHE A 249 16.52 31.64 -22.61
C PHE A 249 15.09 31.88 -22.11
N ALA A 250 14.91 32.11 -20.80
CA ALA A 250 13.60 32.22 -20.18
C ALA A 250 13.03 33.63 -20.32
N ASP A 251 11.81 33.73 -20.86
CA ASP A 251 10.96 34.92 -21.02
C ASP A 251 10.14 35.23 -19.78
N VAL A 252 9.83 34.19 -19.01
CA VAL A 252 9.31 34.30 -17.65
C VAL A 252 10.15 33.42 -16.73
N ILE A 253 10.57 33.97 -15.58
CA ILE A 253 11.31 33.25 -14.55
C ILE A 253 10.54 33.32 -13.24
N VAL A 254 10.15 32.15 -12.74
CA VAL A 254 9.54 32.02 -11.42
C VAL A 254 10.64 31.73 -10.39
N LEU A 255 10.83 32.64 -9.44
CA LEU A 255 11.77 32.53 -8.32
C LEU A 255 11.05 31.92 -7.14
N PHE A 256 11.42 30.69 -6.77
CA PHE A 256 10.91 30.04 -5.56
C PHE A 256 11.98 30.09 -4.45
N GLY A 257 11.76 30.92 -3.42
CA GLY A 257 12.68 31.16 -2.29
C GLY A 257 14.10 31.51 -2.72
N ALA A 258 14.22 32.16 -3.87
CA ALA A 258 15.48 32.42 -4.53
C ALA A 258 15.69 33.93 -4.63
N ARG A 259 16.65 34.42 -3.83
CA ARG A 259 17.08 35.81 -3.87
C ARG A 259 17.92 36.06 -5.11
N LEU A 260 17.57 37.10 -5.88
CA LEU A 260 18.37 37.60 -6.99
C LEU A 260 19.62 38.33 -6.48
N ASN A 261 20.47 37.61 -5.75
CA ASN A 261 21.74 38.15 -5.26
C ASN A 261 22.85 37.96 -6.30
N TRP A 262 24.09 38.20 -5.90
CA TRP A 262 25.26 38.10 -6.77
C TRP A 262 25.40 36.73 -7.46
N ILE A 263 24.90 35.64 -6.84
CA ILE A 263 24.91 34.27 -7.41
C ILE A 263 23.96 34.17 -8.61
N LEU A 264 22.85 34.91 -8.57
CA LEU A 264 21.88 35.01 -9.65
C LEU A 264 22.05 36.28 -10.46
N HIS A 265 23.25 36.88 -10.44
CA HIS A 265 23.62 38.08 -11.21
C HIS A 265 22.60 39.21 -11.09
N PHE A 266 21.95 39.32 -9.93
CA PHE A 266 20.94 40.34 -9.67
C PHE A 266 19.74 40.34 -10.62
N GLY A 267 19.52 39.25 -11.38
CA GLY A 267 18.49 39.18 -12.41
C GLY A 267 18.80 40.00 -13.66
N LEU A 268 20.07 40.38 -13.86
CA LEU A 268 20.49 41.32 -14.92
C LEU A 268 21.18 40.62 -16.12
N PRO A 269 21.09 41.21 -17.32
CA PRO A 269 21.91 40.80 -18.46
C PRO A 269 23.42 40.86 -18.14
N PRO A 270 24.27 40.02 -18.77
CA PRO A 270 23.96 39.11 -19.88
C PRO A 270 23.48 37.71 -19.43
N ARG A 271 23.25 37.49 -18.13
CA ARG A 271 22.84 36.17 -17.62
C ARG A 271 21.36 35.87 -17.89
N TYR A 272 20.57 36.93 -18.00
CA TYR A 272 19.15 36.95 -18.30
C TYR A 272 18.91 37.79 -19.55
N GLN A 273 17.86 37.48 -20.30
CA GLN A 273 17.46 38.37 -21.39
C GLN A 273 16.87 39.69 -20.83
N PRO A 274 17.04 40.82 -21.53
CA PRO A 274 16.68 42.14 -21.01
C PRO A 274 15.19 42.31 -20.65
N ASP A 275 14.30 41.54 -21.26
CA ASP A 275 12.84 41.62 -21.18
C ASP A 275 12.19 40.50 -20.34
N VAL A 276 13.00 39.70 -19.64
CA VAL A 276 12.49 38.61 -18.80
C VAL A 276 11.55 39.13 -17.70
N LYS A 277 10.41 38.46 -17.53
CA LYS A 277 9.47 38.76 -16.44
C LYS A 277 9.74 37.86 -15.25
N PHE A 278 9.86 38.43 -14.06
CA PHE A 278 10.02 37.64 -12.83
C PHE A 278 8.69 37.46 -12.11
N ILE A 279 8.37 36.24 -11.68
CA ILE A 279 7.35 35.95 -10.67
C ILE A 279 8.11 35.51 -9.42
N GLN A 280 7.93 36.18 -8.28
CA GLN A 280 8.73 35.88 -7.10
C GLN A 280 7.86 35.32 -5.98
N VAL A 281 8.23 34.14 -5.50
CA VAL A 281 7.63 33.45 -4.37
C VAL A 281 8.67 33.35 -3.28
N ASP A 282 8.43 33.92 -2.10
CA ASP A 282 9.38 33.87 -0.99
C ASP A 282 8.62 33.80 0.34
N ILE A 283 9.23 33.18 1.35
CA ILE A 283 8.67 33.13 2.71
C ILE A 283 8.95 34.44 3.46
N CYS A 284 9.94 35.21 3.00
CA CYS A 284 10.39 36.48 3.57
C CYS A 284 9.82 37.65 2.74
N ALA A 285 8.97 38.48 3.34
CA ALA A 285 8.30 39.58 2.61
C ALA A 285 9.29 40.65 2.12
N GLU A 286 10.37 40.85 2.87
CA GLU A 286 11.42 41.83 2.62
C GLU A 286 12.27 41.49 1.37
N GLU A 287 12.26 40.24 0.91
CA GLU A 287 13.00 39.82 -0.28
C GLU A 287 12.21 40.05 -1.58
N LEU A 288 10.91 40.30 -1.50
CA LEU A 288 10.04 40.46 -2.67
C LEU A 288 10.33 41.79 -3.38
N GLY A 289 10.92 41.68 -4.57
CA GLY A 289 11.27 42.83 -5.42
C GLY A 289 12.49 43.64 -5.01
N ASN A 290 13.36 43.05 -4.19
CA ASN A 290 14.57 43.69 -3.68
C ASN A 290 15.59 44.09 -4.77
N ASN A 291 15.71 43.31 -5.85
CA ASN A 291 16.72 43.55 -6.90
C ASN A 291 16.12 44.02 -8.24
N VAL A 292 15.09 43.32 -8.71
CA VAL A 292 14.31 43.68 -9.90
C VAL A 292 12.85 43.64 -9.52
N LYS A 293 12.04 44.52 -10.11
CA LYS A 293 10.60 44.56 -9.86
C LYS A 293 9.93 43.33 -10.50
N PRO A 294 9.38 42.37 -9.74
CA PRO A 294 8.70 41.21 -10.29
C PRO A 294 7.36 41.65 -10.88
N ALA A 295 6.90 40.93 -11.90
CA ALA A 295 5.55 41.08 -12.44
C ALA A 295 4.48 40.62 -11.43
N VAL A 296 4.79 39.62 -10.60
CA VAL A 296 3.92 39.06 -9.55
C VAL A 296 4.76 38.68 -8.34
N THR A 297 4.27 38.96 -7.13
CA THR A 297 4.88 38.54 -5.86
C THR A 297 3.91 37.66 -5.05
N LEU A 298 4.40 36.55 -4.51
CA LEU A 298 3.64 35.57 -3.74
C LEU A 298 4.37 35.30 -2.40
N LEU A 299 3.84 35.82 -1.30
CA LEU A 299 4.41 35.60 0.04
C LEU A 299 3.93 34.27 0.62
N GLY A 300 4.83 33.33 0.87
CA GLY A 300 4.49 32.04 1.48
C GLY A 300 5.53 30.94 1.27
N ASP A 301 5.33 29.82 1.96
CA ASP A 301 6.12 28.60 1.71
C ASP A 301 5.95 28.13 0.26
N ILE A 302 7.06 27.84 -0.40
CA ILE A 302 7.12 27.48 -1.82
C ILE A 302 6.25 26.25 -2.15
N ASN A 303 6.27 25.24 -1.28
CA ASN A 303 5.49 24.02 -1.51
C ASN A 303 3.99 24.29 -1.31
N ALA A 304 3.62 25.19 -0.40
CA ALA A 304 2.23 25.63 -0.24
C ALA A 304 1.76 26.41 -1.48
N VAL A 305 2.54 27.38 -1.97
CA VAL A 305 2.16 28.26 -3.10
C VAL A 305 2.10 27.50 -4.44
N THR A 306 3.04 26.59 -4.69
CA THR A 306 3.02 25.75 -5.92
C THR A 306 1.87 24.75 -5.95
N LYS A 307 1.49 24.21 -4.79
CA LYS A 307 0.30 23.35 -4.66
C LYS A 307 -0.98 24.16 -4.87
N GLN A 308 -1.04 25.41 -4.40
CA GLN A 308 -2.19 26.29 -4.61
C GLN A 308 -2.42 26.60 -6.10
N GLU A 309 -1.39 26.89 -6.89
CA GLU A 309 -1.57 27.21 -8.32
C GLU A 309 -2.16 26.03 -9.12
N LEU A 310 -1.59 24.83 -8.99
CA LEU A 310 -2.07 23.64 -9.70
C LEU A 310 -3.46 23.18 -9.20
N ALA A 311 -3.75 23.36 -7.92
CA ALA A 311 -5.06 23.09 -7.35
C ALA A 311 -6.11 24.15 -7.67
N SER A 312 -5.70 25.38 -7.95
CA SER A 312 -6.59 26.50 -8.27
C SER A 312 -7.15 26.45 -9.70
N GLN A 313 -6.72 25.50 -10.52
CA GLN A 313 -7.37 25.21 -11.80
C GLN A 313 -8.78 24.66 -11.55
N LYS A 314 -9.77 25.55 -11.66
CA LYS A 314 -11.21 25.26 -11.57
C LYS A 314 -11.81 24.71 -12.87
N SER A 315 -10.98 24.38 -13.87
CA SER A 315 -11.49 23.84 -15.12
C SER A 315 -12.15 22.49 -14.86
N LEU A 316 -13.40 22.35 -15.28
CA LEU A 316 -14.07 21.07 -15.38
C LEU A 316 -13.77 20.43 -16.74
N PRO A 317 -13.65 19.09 -16.82
CA PRO A 317 -13.62 18.14 -15.70
C PRO A 317 -12.35 18.26 -14.83
N MET A 318 -12.41 17.83 -13.57
CA MET A 318 -11.29 17.95 -12.62
C MET A 318 -10.03 17.24 -13.11
N ASN A 319 -8.85 17.60 -12.60
CA ASN A 319 -7.61 16.84 -12.78
C ASN A 319 -7.13 16.21 -11.45
N TYR A 320 -6.12 15.34 -11.50
CA TYR A 320 -5.56 14.67 -10.32
C TYR A 320 -5.13 15.64 -9.19
N TYR A 321 -4.54 16.78 -9.53
CA TYR A 321 -4.06 17.75 -8.53
C TYR A 321 -5.21 18.44 -7.82
N THR A 322 -6.25 18.84 -8.56
CA THR A 322 -7.49 19.41 -7.97
C THR A 322 -8.13 18.42 -7.00
N VAL A 323 -8.25 17.14 -7.40
CA VAL A 323 -8.80 16.08 -6.55
C VAL A 323 -7.96 15.92 -5.27
N PHE A 324 -6.67 15.65 -5.41
CA PHE A 324 -5.84 15.36 -4.24
C PHE A 324 -5.61 16.57 -3.33
N TYR A 325 -5.67 17.78 -3.86
CA TYR A 325 -5.65 18.99 -3.04
C TYR A 325 -6.86 19.03 -2.10
N HIS A 326 -8.09 18.89 -2.63
CA HIS A 326 -9.31 18.95 -1.82
C HIS A 326 -9.49 17.74 -0.89
N VAL A 327 -8.96 16.58 -1.29
CA VAL A 327 -8.85 15.43 -0.39
C VAL A 327 -7.91 15.75 0.77
N GLN A 328 -6.69 16.22 0.49
CA GLN A 328 -5.67 16.54 1.49
C GLN A 328 -6.13 17.60 2.50
N GLU A 329 -6.92 18.58 2.08
CA GLU A 329 -7.48 19.61 2.98
C GLU A 329 -8.35 19.03 4.11
N GLN A 330 -8.93 17.84 3.90
CA GLN A 330 -9.91 17.24 4.82
C GLN A 330 -9.40 15.97 5.51
N LEU A 331 -8.25 15.42 5.09
CA LEU A 331 -7.74 14.19 5.68
C LEU A 331 -7.37 14.39 7.16
N PRO A 332 -7.84 13.52 8.07
CA PRO A 332 -7.33 13.48 9.43
C PRO A 332 -5.82 13.21 9.42
N ARG A 333 -5.06 13.88 10.28
CA ARG A 333 -3.58 13.78 10.29
C ARG A 333 -3.08 12.36 10.61
N ASP A 334 -3.87 11.60 11.35
CA ASP A 334 -3.58 10.26 11.83
C ASP A 334 -4.27 9.15 11.01
N CYS A 335 -4.86 9.48 9.86
CA CYS A 335 -5.51 8.48 9.02
C CYS A 335 -4.51 7.55 8.32
N PHE A 336 -4.97 6.33 8.03
CA PHE A 336 -4.30 5.46 7.07
C PHE A 336 -4.66 5.91 5.65
N VAL A 337 -3.65 5.96 4.78
CA VAL A 337 -3.80 6.18 3.34
C VAL A 337 -3.30 4.93 2.63
N VAL A 338 -4.24 4.18 2.06
CA VAL A 338 -3.96 3.09 1.14
C VAL A 338 -4.06 3.64 -0.28
N SER A 339 -3.11 3.34 -1.16
CA SER A 339 -3.16 3.88 -2.52
C SER A 339 -2.46 3.01 -3.55
N GLU A 340 -3.12 2.77 -4.67
CA GLU A 340 -2.55 2.12 -5.85
C GLU A 340 -3.10 2.73 -7.16
N GLY A 341 -2.59 2.23 -8.29
CA GLY A 341 -2.74 2.83 -9.61
C GLY A 341 -1.44 3.48 -10.11
N ALA A 342 -1.48 4.05 -11.31
CA ALA A 342 -0.33 4.71 -11.92
C ALA A 342 -0.28 6.20 -11.53
N ASN A 343 -0.97 7.05 -12.29
CA ASN A 343 -1.05 8.49 -12.02
C ASN A 343 -1.64 8.77 -10.63
N THR A 344 -2.69 8.04 -10.23
CA THR A 344 -3.32 8.13 -8.92
C THR A 344 -2.30 7.97 -7.79
N MET A 345 -1.51 6.90 -7.82
CA MET A 345 -0.51 6.64 -6.77
C MET A 345 0.67 7.62 -6.86
N ASP A 346 1.20 7.86 -8.06
CA ASP A 346 2.41 8.68 -8.24
C ASP A 346 2.20 10.14 -7.87
N ILE A 347 1.07 10.72 -8.30
CA ILE A 347 0.67 12.09 -7.96
C ILE A 347 0.13 12.12 -6.53
N GLY A 348 -0.66 11.11 -6.13
CA GLY A 348 -1.15 10.99 -4.76
C GLY A 348 -0.02 10.98 -3.74
N ARG A 349 1.10 10.31 -4.01
CA ARG A 349 2.28 10.28 -3.13
C ARG A 349 2.97 11.64 -2.96
N THR A 350 2.81 12.57 -3.91
CA THR A 350 3.39 13.92 -3.78
C THR A 350 2.44 14.90 -3.09
N VAL A 351 1.13 14.70 -3.24
CA VAL A 351 0.10 15.61 -2.72
C VAL A 351 -0.42 15.15 -1.36
N LEU A 352 -0.83 13.89 -1.23
CA LEU A 352 -1.39 13.31 0.00
C LEU A 352 -0.27 13.04 1.01
N GLN A 353 -0.31 13.74 2.14
CA GLN A 353 0.71 13.69 3.18
C GLN A 353 0.35 12.66 4.25
N ASN A 354 1.35 11.90 4.70
CA ASN A 354 1.25 11.04 5.88
C ASN A 354 2.09 11.66 7.01
N TYR A 355 1.54 11.71 8.22
CA TYR A 355 2.23 12.30 9.38
C TYR A 355 2.71 11.24 10.39
N LEU A 356 2.24 10.00 10.26
CA LEU A 356 2.56 8.90 11.18
C LEU A 356 3.22 7.72 10.44
N PRO A 357 4.16 7.00 11.07
CA PRO A 357 4.81 5.83 10.49
C PRO A 357 3.80 4.71 10.27
N ARG A 358 3.99 3.89 9.22
CA ARG A 358 3.08 2.76 8.87
C ARG A 358 1.61 3.14 8.61
N HIS A 359 1.34 4.42 8.31
CA HIS A 359 0.00 4.88 7.90
C HIS A 359 -0.13 5.02 6.38
N ARG A 360 0.90 4.64 5.62
CA ARG A 360 0.83 4.53 4.17
C ARG A 360 1.05 3.08 3.75
N LEU A 361 0.13 2.57 2.94
CA LEU A 361 0.24 1.28 2.27
C LEU A 361 0.05 1.54 0.77
N ASP A 362 0.97 1.07 -0.07
CA ASP A 362 0.85 1.22 -1.52
C ASP A 362 1.30 -0.03 -2.26
N ALA A 363 1.30 0.02 -3.59
CA ALA A 363 1.62 -1.10 -4.49
C ALA A 363 3.02 -1.73 -4.27
N GLY A 364 3.87 -1.12 -3.44
CA GLY A 364 5.07 -1.74 -2.92
C GLY A 364 6.12 -2.05 -3.99
N THR A 365 6.93 -3.08 -3.75
CA THR A 365 8.10 -3.39 -4.60
C THR A 365 7.76 -3.97 -5.95
N PHE A 366 6.64 -4.67 -6.06
CA PHE A 366 6.18 -5.21 -7.35
C PHE A 366 5.33 -4.22 -8.15
N GLY A 367 4.94 -3.08 -7.58
CA GLY A 367 3.96 -2.22 -8.23
C GLY A 367 2.66 -2.98 -8.50
N THR A 368 2.25 -3.84 -7.56
CA THR A 368 1.11 -4.74 -7.71
C THR A 368 -0.19 -3.95 -7.69
N MET A 369 -1.02 -4.13 -8.72
CA MET A 369 -2.41 -3.63 -8.75
C MET A 369 -3.35 -4.69 -8.13
N GLY A 370 -4.34 -4.25 -7.37
CA GLY A 370 -5.29 -5.10 -6.66
C GLY A 370 -4.98 -5.30 -5.17
N VAL A 371 -3.96 -4.63 -4.63
CA VAL A 371 -3.63 -4.71 -3.20
C VAL A 371 -4.52 -3.81 -2.34
N GLY A 372 -5.14 -2.78 -2.95
CA GLY A 372 -5.76 -1.64 -2.29
C GLY A 372 -6.80 -2.06 -1.25
N LEU A 373 -7.88 -2.72 -1.68
CA LEU A 373 -8.98 -3.05 -0.77
C LEU A 373 -8.57 -4.06 0.31
N GLY A 374 -7.72 -5.04 -0.02
CA GLY A 374 -7.18 -5.99 0.97
C GLY A 374 -6.37 -5.29 2.06
N PHE A 375 -5.50 -4.35 1.66
CA PHE A 375 -4.72 -3.54 2.60
C PHE A 375 -5.59 -2.60 3.44
N ALA A 376 -6.62 -2.00 2.84
CA ALA A 376 -7.56 -1.13 3.55
C ALA A 376 -8.40 -1.90 4.59
N ILE A 377 -8.86 -3.10 4.25
CA ILE A 377 -9.54 -4.01 5.18
C ILE A 377 -8.65 -4.34 6.38
N ALA A 378 -7.39 -4.71 6.13
CA ALA A 378 -6.43 -4.99 7.18
C ALA A 378 -6.20 -3.79 8.12
N ALA A 379 -5.98 -2.60 7.55
CA ALA A 379 -5.80 -1.37 8.32
C ALA A 379 -7.05 -1.02 9.15
N ALA A 380 -8.25 -1.17 8.57
CA ALA A 380 -9.51 -0.86 9.26
C ALA A 380 -9.82 -1.82 10.40
N ILE A 381 -9.56 -3.12 10.21
CA ILE A 381 -9.67 -4.12 11.26
C ILE A 381 -8.73 -3.77 12.41
N LEU A 382 -7.48 -3.43 12.11
CA LEU A 382 -6.50 -3.11 13.14
C LEU A 382 -6.87 -1.82 13.91
N ALA A 383 -7.32 -0.78 13.20
CA ALA A 383 -7.79 0.46 13.81
C ALA A 383 -9.01 0.22 14.73
N LYS A 384 -9.96 -0.62 14.28
CA LYS A 384 -11.13 -1.03 15.07
C LYS A 384 -10.73 -1.84 16.30
N ALA A 385 -9.84 -2.80 16.14
CA ALA A 385 -9.35 -3.68 17.21
C ALA A 385 -8.64 -2.91 18.33
N ARG A 386 -7.80 -1.95 17.93
CA ARG A 386 -7.05 -1.10 18.85
C ARG A 386 -7.88 0.08 19.37
N ASN A 387 -9.14 0.19 18.94
CA ASN A 387 -10.06 1.28 19.29
C ASN A 387 -9.43 2.67 19.10
N THR A 388 -8.65 2.86 18.02
CA THR A 388 -7.91 4.11 17.80
C THR A 388 -8.78 5.22 17.22
N GLY A 389 -9.95 4.88 16.67
CA GLY A 389 -10.83 5.81 15.96
C GLY A 389 -10.27 6.31 14.62
N GLN A 390 -9.11 5.81 14.19
CA GLN A 390 -8.41 6.25 13.00
C GLN A 390 -9.20 5.91 11.73
N ARG A 391 -9.26 6.86 10.80
CA ARG A 391 -9.91 6.67 9.50
C ARG A 391 -8.98 5.95 8.54
N VAL A 392 -9.57 5.17 7.62
CA VAL A 392 -8.86 4.53 6.52
C VAL A 392 -9.38 5.11 5.21
N ILE A 393 -8.47 5.72 4.45
CA ILE A 393 -8.73 6.34 3.15
C ILE A 393 -8.05 5.50 2.09
N CYS A 394 -8.82 4.89 1.19
CA CYS A 394 -8.32 4.00 0.14
C CYS A 394 -8.44 4.72 -1.20
N VAL A 395 -7.31 5.10 -1.81
CA VAL A 395 -7.24 5.98 -2.98
C VAL A 395 -6.79 5.18 -4.19
N GLU A 396 -7.75 4.88 -5.06
CA GLU A 396 -7.64 3.91 -6.14
C GLU A 396 -7.73 4.60 -7.50
N GLY A 397 -6.90 4.21 -8.46
CA GLY A 397 -7.25 4.43 -9.87
C GLY A 397 -8.37 3.49 -10.28
N ASP A 398 -9.24 3.89 -11.20
CA ASP A 398 -10.34 3.06 -11.72
C ASP A 398 -9.90 1.66 -12.18
N SER A 399 -8.80 1.56 -12.92
CA SER A 399 -8.23 0.27 -13.33
C SER A 399 -7.77 -0.56 -12.13
N ALA A 400 -7.08 0.05 -11.17
CA ALA A 400 -6.54 -0.64 -10.01
C ALA A 400 -7.67 -1.16 -9.11
N PHE A 401 -8.71 -0.34 -8.90
CA PHE A 401 -9.95 -0.72 -8.22
C PHE A 401 -10.55 -2.00 -8.84
N GLY A 402 -10.55 -2.11 -10.17
CA GLY A 402 -11.11 -3.27 -10.87
C GLY A 402 -10.51 -4.64 -10.46
N PHE A 403 -9.27 -4.69 -9.98
CA PHE A 403 -8.61 -5.94 -9.57
C PHE A 403 -9.15 -6.51 -8.25
N SER A 404 -9.63 -5.64 -7.34
CA SER A 404 -10.08 -6.05 -6.01
C SER A 404 -11.46 -5.50 -5.62
N GLY A 405 -12.15 -4.79 -6.51
CA GLY A 405 -13.38 -4.03 -6.25
C GLY A 405 -14.56 -4.85 -5.71
N MET A 406 -14.56 -6.17 -5.90
CA MET A 406 -15.56 -7.06 -5.30
C MET A 406 -15.43 -7.15 -3.77
N GLU A 407 -14.27 -6.80 -3.20
CA GLU A 407 -14.07 -6.71 -1.75
C GLU A 407 -14.81 -5.52 -1.12
N VAL A 408 -15.45 -4.65 -1.90
CA VAL A 408 -16.45 -3.71 -1.39
C VAL A 408 -17.54 -4.43 -0.60
N GLU A 409 -17.93 -5.63 -1.04
CA GLU A 409 -18.87 -6.46 -0.27
C GLU A 409 -18.28 -6.86 1.09
N THR A 410 -17.00 -7.25 1.15
CA THR A 410 -16.32 -7.60 2.40
C THR A 410 -16.27 -6.40 3.35
N ILE A 411 -15.97 -5.21 2.82
CA ILE A 411 -15.95 -3.95 3.56
C ILE A 411 -17.33 -3.69 4.20
N CYS A 412 -18.41 -3.87 3.43
CA CYS A 412 -19.77 -3.69 3.91
C CYS A 412 -20.18 -4.77 4.93
N ARG A 413 -19.91 -6.03 4.64
CA ARG A 413 -20.28 -7.17 5.50
C ARG A 413 -19.69 -7.08 6.90
N TYR A 414 -18.45 -6.60 7.03
CA TYR A 414 -17.82 -6.38 8.34
C TYR A 414 -18.03 -4.98 8.93
N ASN A 415 -18.81 -4.15 8.22
CA ASN A 415 -19.07 -2.76 8.54
C ASN A 415 -17.77 -1.99 8.90
N LEU A 416 -16.80 -2.05 8.00
CA LEU A 416 -15.52 -1.37 8.16
C LEU A 416 -15.65 0.04 7.59
N PRO A 417 -15.48 1.11 8.39
CA PRO A 417 -15.78 2.47 7.94
C PRO A 417 -14.62 3.06 7.12
N ILE A 418 -14.35 2.41 5.98
CA ILE A 418 -13.34 2.78 4.99
C ILE A 418 -13.98 3.76 4.01
N ILE A 419 -13.24 4.81 3.65
CA ILE A 419 -13.61 5.76 2.61
C ILE A 419 -12.80 5.41 1.36
N LEU A 420 -13.47 4.87 0.35
CA LEU A 420 -12.86 4.52 -0.94
C LEU A 420 -13.01 5.70 -1.90
N LEU A 421 -11.90 6.18 -2.44
CA LEU A 421 -11.85 7.23 -3.45
C LEU A 421 -11.39 6.59 -4.75
N VAL A 422 -12.30 6.45 -5.72
CA VAL A 422 -11.96 5.95 -7.06
C VAL A 422 -11.75 7.16 -7.95
N VAL A 423 -10.50 7.41 -8.36
CA VAL A 423 -10.14 8.46 -9.31
C VAL A 423 -10.32 7.90 -10.71
N ASN A 424 -11.39 8.34 -11.38
CA ASN A 424 -11.92 7.74 -12.58
C ASN A 424 -11.66 8.63 -13.81
N ASN A 425 -10.66 8.24 -14.59
CA ASN A 425 -10.32 8.84 -15.88
C ASN A 425 -10.72 7.95 -17.07
N ASN A 426 -11.56 6.94 -16.86
CA ASN A 426 -11.99 5.96 -17.86
C ASN A 426 -10.86 5.13 -18.48
N GLY A 427 -9.75 4.87 -17.78
CA GLY A 427 -8.64 4.16 -18.41
C GLY A 427 -7.33 3.98 -17.64
N ILE A 428 -6.53 3.06 -18.13
CA ILE A 428 -5.16 2.81 -17.68
C ILE A 428 -4.28 3.95 -18.18
N TYR A 429 -3.75 4.76 -17.25
CA TYR A 429 -3.00 6.01 -17.50
C TYR A 429 -3.86 7.15 -18.06
N GLN A 430 -4.54 6.92 -19.17
CA GLN A 430 -5.43 7.85 -19.86
C GLN A 430 -6.65 7.05 -20.38
N GLY A 431 -7.81 7.69 -20.39
CA GLY A 431 -9.03 7.11 -20.93
C GLY A 431 -9.66 7.99 -21.99
N PHE A 432 -10.88 7.65 -22.37
CA PHE A 432 -11.65 8.36 -23.40
C PHE A 432 -12.97 8.86 -22.84
N ASP A 433 -13.43 9.99 -23.35
CA ASP A 433 -14.78 10.47 -23.08
C ASP A 433 -15.83 9.62 -23.83
N VAL A 434 -17.09 9.82 -23.47
CA VAL A 434 -18.23 9.05 -24.00
C VAL A 434 -18.38 9.22 -25.51
N ASP A 435 -18.12 10.41 -26.05
CA ASP A 435 -18.34 10.70 -27.46
C ASP A 435 -17.21 10.09 -28.29
N SER A 436 -15.96 10.28 -27.87
CA SER A 436 -14.80 9.60 -28.46
C SER A 436 -14.97 8.07 -28.46
N TRP A 437 -15.46 7.50 -27.37
CA TRP A 437 -15.78 6.06 -27.30
C TRP A 437 -16.84 5.64 -28.32
N LYS A 438 -17.96 6.37 -28.42
CA LYS A 438 -19.01 6.09 -29.39
C LYS A 438 -18.53 6.22 -30.83
N GLU A 439 -17.70 7.21 -31.14
CA GLU A 439 -17.11 7.37 -32.47
C GLU A 439 -16.19 6.19 -32.82
N MET A 440 -15.34 5.73 -31.90
CA MET A 440 -14.49 4.56 -32.12
C MET A 440 -15.31 3.32 -32.47
N LEU A 441 -16.41 3.07 -31.75
CA LEU A 441 -17.27 1.90 -32.00
C LEU A 441 -18.00 1.92 -33.35
N LYS A 442 -18.04 3.06 -34.06
CA LYS A 442 -18.56 3.09 -35.43
C LYS A 442 -17.63 2.41 -36.43
N PHE A 443 -16.34 2.29 -36.11
CA PHE A 443 -15.32 1.70 -36.98
C PHE A 443 -15.17 0.18 -36.80
N GLY A 444 -15.85 -0.42 -35.81
CA GLY A 444 -15.82 -1.86 -35.58
C GLY A 444 -16.12 -2.26 -34.15
N ASP A 445 -15.96 -3.55 -33.86
CA ASP A 445 -16.10 -4.11 -32.52
C ASP A 445 -15.08 -3.51 -31.55
N ALA A 446 -15.48 -3.29 -30.30
CA ALA A 446 -14.63 -2.70 -29.26
C ALA A 446 -13.28 -3.42 -29.10
N THR A 447 -13.25 -4.75 -29.20
CA THR A 447 -12.03 -5.55 -29.08
C THR A 447 -11.02 -5.30 -30.21
N ALA A 448 -11.47 -4.75 -31.34
CA ALA A 448 -10.65 -4.43 -32.49
C ALA A 448 -10.24 -2.95 -32.57
N VAL A 449 -11.11 -2.04 -32.10
CA VAL A 449 -10.96 -0.60 -32.34
C VAL A 449 -10.65 0.22 -31.10
N ALA A 450 -11.05 -0.24 -29.90
CA ALA A 450 -10.74 0.47 -28.67
C ALA A 450 -9.27 0.21 -28.29
N PRO A 451 -8.48 1.23 -27.96
CA PRO A 451 -7.15 1.03 -27.41
C PRO A 451 -7.20 0.14 -26.15
N PRO A 452 -6.24 -0.78 -25.94
CA PRO A 452 -6.26 -1.71 -24.81
C PRO A 452 -6.17 -1.05 -23.42
N VAL A 453 -5.87 0.24 -23.37
CA VAL A 453 -5.80 1.04 -22.15
C VAL A 453 -7.15 1.63 -21.75
N CYS A 454 -8.15 1.60 -22.64
CA CYS A 454 -9.45 2.19 -22.37
C CYS A 454 -10.29 1.31 -21.45
N LEU A 455 -10.97 1.94 -20.51
CA LEU A 455 -12.07 1.34 -19.76
C LEU A 455 -13.39 1.97 -20.21
N LEU A 456 -14.50 1.38 -19.75
CA LEU A 456 -15.83 1.87 -20.09
C LEU A 456 -16.03 3.30 -19.54
N PRO A 457 -16.33 4.29 -20.39
CA PRO A 457 -16.56 5.66 -19.93
C PRO A 457 -17.73 5.78 -18.95
N ASN A 458 -17.58 6.63 -17.94
CA ASN A 458 -18.59 6.90 -16.90
C ASN A 458 -19.04 5.63 -16.15
N SER A 459 -18.11 4.73 -15.89
CA SER A 459 -18.38 3.57 -15.03
C SER A 459 -18.79 4.02 -13.62
N HIS A 460 -19.96 3.57 -13.17
CA HIS A 460 -20.57 3.95 -11.90
C HIS A 460 -20.13 3.04 -10.74
N TYR A 461 -18.84 3.09 -10.38
CA TYR A 461 -18.26 2.25 -9.32
C TYR A 461 -18.92 2.44 -7.95
N GLU A 462 -19.43 3.63 -7.66
CA GLU A 462 -20.15 3.93 -6.42
C GLU A 462 -21.42 3.10 -6.23
N GLN A 463 -22.04 2.65 -7.32
CA GLN A 463 -23.21 1.77 -7.23
C GLN A 463 -22.87 0.40 -6.66
N VAL A 464 -21.62 -0.07 -6.82
CA VAL A 464 -21.15 -1.30 -6.18
C VAL A 464 -21.21 -1.18 -4.65
N MET A 465 -20.81 -0.04 -4.09
CA MET A 465 -20.91 0.24 -2.66
C MET A 465 -22.37 0.28 -2.20
N THR A 466 -23.23 0.99 -2.93
CA THR A 466 -24.67 1.06 -2.63
C THR A 466 -25.34 -0.30 -2.70
N ALA A 467 -24.96 -1.15 -3.66
CA ALA A 467 -25.52 -2.48 -3.83
C ALA A 467 -25.27 -3.41 -2.62
N PHE A 468 -24.18 -3.18 -1.86
CA PHE A 468 -23.87 -3.93 -0.64
C PHE A 468 -24.27 -3.21 0.65
N GLY A 469 -25.01 -2.08 0.55
CA GLY A 469 -25.56 -1.36 1.68
C GLY A 469 -24.66 -0.27 2.27
N GLY A 470 -23.51 0.03 1.66
CA GLY A 470 -22.71 1.19 1.98
C GLY A 470 -23.19 2.47 1.26
N LYS A 471 -22.42 3.56 1.36
CA LYS A 471 -22.76 4.85 0.75
C LYS A 471 -21.97 5.10 -0.54
N GLY A 472 -22.65 5.16 -1.68
CA GLY A 472 -22.04 5.56 -2.96
C GLY A 472 -22.24 7.04 -3.27
N TYR A 473 -21.18 7.71 -3.73
CA TYR A 473 -21.21 9.09 -4.22
C TYR A 473 -20.57 9.17 -5.61
N PHE A 474 -21.29 9.74 -6.58
CA PHE A 474 -20.75 10.05 -7.90
C PHE A 474 -20.47 11.55 -7.97
N VAL A 475 -19.23 11.92 -8.26
CA VAL A 475 -18.71 13.27 -8.09
C VAL A 475 -18.04 13.74 -9.37
N GLN A 476 -18.40 14.94 -9.82
CA GLN A 476 -17.85 15.57 -11.03
C GLN A 476 -17.24 16.94 -10.75
N THR A 477 -17.54 17.54 -9.59
CA THR A 477 -17.05 18.88 -9.22
C THR A 477 -16.27 18.89 -7.90
N PRO A 478 -15.38 19.87 -7.69
CA PRO A 478 -14.68 20.05 -6.41
C PRO A 478 -15.63 20.20 -5.22
N GLU A 479 -16.76 20.90 -5.39
CA GLU A 479 -17.74 21.13 -4.34
C GLU A 479 -18.45 19.84 -3.93
N GLU A 480 -18.81 19.00 -4.91
CA GLU A 480 -19.35 17.66 -4.66
C GLU A 480 -18.34 16.74 -3.98
N LEU A 481 -17.06 16.80 -4.38
CA LEU A 481 -15.98 16.05 -3.74
C LEU A 481 -15.81 16.46 -2.28
N GLN A 482 -15.75 17.77 -2.04
CA GLN A 482 -15.58 18.30 -0.70
C GLN A 482 -16.74 17.91 0.21
N LYS A 483 -17.98 18.03 -0.29
CA LYS A 483 -19.19 17.69 0.45
C LYS A 483 -19.24 16.20 0.79
N SER A 484 -19.11 15.34 -0.22
CA SER A 484 -19.19 13.87 -0.06
C SER A 484 -18.09 13.34 0.86
N LEU A 485 -16.86 13.87 0.77
CA LEU A 485 -15.77 13.49 1.65
C LEU A 485 -16.03 13.93 3.10
N ARG A 486 -16.56 15.15 3.31
CA ARG A 486 -16.91 15.64 4.65
C ARG A 486 -17.99 14.78 5.32
N GLU A 487 -19.02 14.40 4.57
CA GLU A 487 -20.08 13.51 5.03
C GLU A 487 -19.52 12.11 5.36
N SER A 488 -18.66 11.57 4.49
CA SER A 488 -18.02 10.26 4.68
C SER A 488 -17.03 10.23 5.86
N LEU A 489 -16.37 11.34 6.15
CA LEU A 489 -15.50 11.47 7.32
C LEU A 489 -16.28 11.60 8.62
N ALA A 490 -17.41 12.31 8.59
CA ALA A 490 -18.30 12.47 9.75
C ALA A 490 -19.03 11.16 10.10
N ASP A 491 -19.34 10.32 9.11
CA ASP A 491 -19.97 9.03 9.34
C ASP A 491 -18.94 7.93 9.63
N THR A 492 -18.83 7.54 10.89
CA THR A 492 -17.98 6.42 11.31
C THR A 492 -18.71 5.08 11.37
N THR A 493 -19.99 5.06 11.01
CA THR A 493 -20.86 3.89 11.19
C THR A 493 -21.04 3.05 9.93
N ALA A 494 -20.67 3.57 8.76
CA ALA A 494 -20.79 2.90 7.47
C ALA A 494 -19.59 3.18 6.55
N PRO A 495 -19.24 2.26 5.64
CA PRO A 495 -18.31 2.52 4.56
C PRO A 495 -18.91 3.42 3.47
N SER A 496 -18.03 4.07 2.71
CA SER A 496 -18.41 4.92 1.59
C SER A 496 -17.46 4.76 0.40
N LEU A 497 -17.98 4.91 -0.81
CA LEU A 497 -17.21 4.98 -2.05
C LEU A 497 -17.56 6.27 -2.78
N ILE A 498 -16.55 7.10 -3.04
CA ILE A 498 -16.64 8.33 -3.81
C ILE A 498 -15.96 8.07 -5.15
N ASN A 499 -16.77 7.97 -6.21
CA ASN A 499 -16.33 7.84 -7.58
C ASN A 499 -16.15 9.24 -8.17
N ILE A 500 -14.90 9.61 -8.44
CA ILE A 500 -14.46 10.97 -8.76
C ILE A 500 -14.09 11.02 -10.22
N MET A 501 -14.97 11.60 -11.04
CA MET A 501 -14.69 11.81 -12.46
C MET A 501 -13.64 12.89 -12.64
N ILE A 502 -12.61 12.55 -13.42
CA ILE A 502 -11.58 13.49 -13.86
C ILE A 502 -11.48 13.49 -15.38
N GLU A 503 -10.83 14.51 -15.93
CA GLU A 503 -10.49 14.61 -17.35
C GLU A 503 -9.81 13.31 -17.83
N PRO A 504 -10.39 12.57 -18.79
CA PRO A 504 -9.83 11.30 -19.25
C PRO A 504 -8.38 11.39 -19.74
N GLN A 505 -8.02 12.55 -20.29
CA GLN A 505 -6.66 12.83 -20.78
C GLN A 505 -5.74 13.44 -19.71
N ALA A 506 -6.20 13.62 -18.47
CA ALA A 506 -5.37 14.14 -17.39
C ALA A 506 -4.14 13.24 -17.18
N THR A 507 -2.98 13.88 -17.08
CA THR A 507 -1.72 13.18 -16.85
C THR A 507 -0.90 13.90 -15.79
N ARG A 508 0.13 13.22 -15.30
CA ARG A 508 1.15 13.87 -14.50
C ARG A 508 1.82 14.97 -15.33
N LYS A 509 1.98 16.15 -14.72
CA LYS A 509 2.76 17.26 -15.28
C LYS A 509 4.07 16.76 -15.88
N ALA A 510 4.26 17.02 -17.18
CA ALA A 510 5.50 16.74 -17.89
C ALA A 510 6.68 17.37 -17.12
N GLN A 511 7.69 16.55 -16.83
CA GLN A 511 8.91 17.05 -16.22
C GLN A 511 9.82 17.53 -17.34
N ASP A 512 10.27 18.78 -17.27
CA ASP A 512 11.09 19.42 -18.31
C ASP A 512 12.47 18.77 -18.51
N PHE A 513 12.83 17.81 -17.64
CA PHE A 513 14.10 17.12 -17.66
C PHE A 513 13.92 15.60 -17.80
N HIS A 514 14.07 15.10 -19.03
CA HIS A 514 13.86 13.69 -19.41
C HIS A 514 14.68 12.63 -18.63
N TRP A 515 15.72 13.03 -17.88
CA TRP A 515 16.52 12.13 -17.04
C TRP A 515 15.93 11.91 -15.64
N LEU A 516 14.93 12.70 -15.23
CA LEU A 516 14.14 12.51 -14.01
C LEU A 516 12.94 11.56 -14.21
N THR A 517 12.65 11.14 -15.45
CA THR A 517 11.46 10.36 -15.81
C THR A 517 11.77 9.01 -16.46
N ARG A 518 13.02 8.54 -16.44
CA ARG A 518 13.34 7.16 -16.88
C ARG A 518 12.78 6.14 -15.89
N SER A 519 11.48 5.87 -15.98
CA SER A 519 11.00 4.50 -15.79
C SER A 519 11.55 3.72 -16.98
N LYS A 520 12.34 2.68 -16.72
CA LYS A 520 12.76 1.78 -17.78
C LYS A 520 11.47 1.14 -18.33
N ILE A 521 11.13 1.47 -19.56
CA ILE A 521 10.30 0.59 -20.41
C ILE A 521 11.00 -0.76 -20.45
#